data_AF-A0A1D3RLD9-F1
#
_entry.id   AF-A0A1D3RLD9-F1
#
_cell.length_a   1.000
_cell.length_b   1.000
_cell.length_c   1.000
_cell.angle_alpha   90.00
_cell.angle_beta   90.00
_cell.angle_gamma   90.00
#
_symmetry.space_group_name_H-M   'P 1'
#
loop_
_entity.id
_entity.type
_entity.pdbx_description
1 polymer ?
#
loop_
_entity_poly.entity_id
_entity_poly.type
_entity_poly.pdbx_seq_one_letter_code
_entity_poly.pdbx_strand_id
1 'polypeptide(L)'
;MEELNSENIAKKMEALKANMNKKIEEKKKPKTSKKILFLREIGSVIKEKYDDGISYKDMSKSIEEIFSIKVNEQTIRAFAHAELGIPKKVKKNSPSSAEPVKNEVLKEEAAESIPVAEAPKKMSVKEQRRANAEKAKEENK
;
A
#
# COMPACT_ATOMS: atom_id res chain seq x y z
N MET A 1 -33.16 41.48 39.76
CA MET A 1 -32.44 41.35 38.49
C MET A 1 -31.08 40.77 38.82
N GLU A 2 -30.79 39.54 38.41
CA GLU A 2 -29.44 38.99 38.56
C GLU A 2 -28.52 39.72 37.57
N GLU A 3 -27.64 40.56 38.08
CA GLU A 3 -26.59 41.18 37.29
C GLU A 3 -25.65 40.08 36.77
N LEU A 4 -25.52 40.01 35.44
CA LEU A 4 -24.58 39.13 34.77
C LEU A 4 -23.14 39.59 35.07
N ASN A 5 -22.63 39.15 36.22
CA ASN A 5 -21.26 39.41 36.63
C ASN A 5 -20.30 38.73 35.64
N SER A 6 -19.35 39.50 35.09
CA SER A 6 -18.42 39.09 34.02
C SER A 6 -17.60 37.85 34.39
N GLU A 7 -17.32 37.66 35.68
CA GLU A 7 -16.68 36.45 36.21
C GLU A 7 -17.50 35.16 35.98
N ASN A 8 -18.83 35.23 36.09
CA ASN A 8 -19.70 34.08 35.84
C ASN A 8 -19.77 33.74 34.35
N ILE A 9 -19.66 34.74 33.47
CA ILE A 9 -19.58 34.54 32.02
C ILE A 9 -18.26 33.87 31.66
N ALA A 10 -17.14 34.33 32.23
CA ALA A 10 -15.83 33.75 32.00
C ALA A 10 -15.78 32.28 32.43
N LYS A 11 -16.29 31.95 33.63
CA LYS A 11 -16.37 30.57 34.14
C LYS A 11 -17.23 29.67 33.24
N LYS A 12 -18.38 30.16 32.77
CA LYS A 12 -19.25 29.40 31.86
C LYS A 12 -18.60 29.17 30.50
N MET A 13 -17.89 30.16 29.96
CA MET A 13 -17.14 30.06 28.70
C MET A 13 -15.98 29.06 28.80
N GLU A 14 -15.24 29.07 29.90
CA GLU A 14 -14.14 28.14 30.15
C GLU A 14 -14.65 26.71 30.29
N ALA A 15 -15.73 26.50 31.06
CA ALA A 15 -16.38 25.21 31.20
C ALA A 15 -16.92 24.69 29.85
N LEU A 16 -17.46 25.56 28.99
CA LEU A 16 -17.89 25.20 27.64
C LEU A 16 -16.71 24.78 26.76
N LYS A 17 -15.61 25.54 26.76
CA LYS A 17 -14.40 25.20 26.01
C LYS A 17 -13.80 23.87 26.46
N ALA A 18 -13.73 23.63 27.76
CA ALA A 18 -13.24 22.37 28.32
C ALA A 18 -14.12 21.18 27.91
N ASN A 19 -15.45 21.34 27.94
CA ASN A 19 -16.38 20.30 27.50
C ASN A 19 -16.33 20.04 25.99
N MET A 20 -16.14 21.08 25.18
CA MET A 20 -15.94 20.92 23.73
C MET A 20 -14.64 20.18 23.43
N ASN A 21 -13.55 20.52 24.10
CA ASN A 21 -12.26 19.85 23.92
C ASN A 21 -12.33 18.37 24.33
N LYS A 22 -12.95 18.04 25.47
CA LYS A 22 -13.18 16.64 25.88
C LYS A 22 -14.00 15.86 24.83
N LYS A 23 -15.08 16.45 24.31
CA LYS A 23 -15.89 15.81 23.25
C LYS A 23 -15.12 15.63 21.95
N ILE A 24 -14.23 16.54 21.60
CA ILE A 24 -13.37 16.42 20.42
C ILE A 24 -12.35 15.31 20.62
N GLU A 25 -11.71 15.22 21.79
CA GLU A 25 -10.76 14.15 22.11
C GLU A 25 -11.43 12.77 22.17
N GLU A 26 -12.61 12.65 22.76
CA GLU A 26 -13.38 11.40 22.76
C GLU A 26 -13.77 10.97 21.35
N LYS A 27 -14.10 11.92 20.46
CA LYS A 27 -14.36 11.64 19.03
C LYS A 27 -13.10 11.35 18.22
N LYS A 28 -11.93 11.83 18.67
CA LYS A 28 -10.63 11.53 18.06
C LYS A 28 -10.10 10.14 18.43
N LYS A 29 -10.60 9.51 19.50
CA LYS A 29 -10.27 8.12 19.79
C LYS A 29 -10.82 7.25 18.65
N PRO A 30 -9.95 6.55 17.89
CA PRO A 30 -10.43 5.66 16.84
C PRO A 30 -11.35 4.64 17.51
N LYS A 31 -12.60 4.55 17.05
CA LYS A 31 -13.51 3.48 17.46
C LYS A 31 -12.90 2.17 16.99
N THR A 32 -12.11 1.52 17.84
CA THR A 32 -11.55 0.21 17.58
C THR A 32 -12.70 -0.78 17.56
N SER A 33 -13.19 -1.09 16.36
CA SER A 33 -14.20 -2.13 16.21
C SER A 33 -13.61 -3.47 16.64
N LYS A 34 -14.45 -4.38 17.13
CA LYS A 34 -14.03 -5.76 17.47
C LYS A 34 -13.27 -6.44 16.33
N LYS A 35 -13.63 -6.12 15.07
CA LYS A 35 -12.95 -6.62 13.87
C LYS A 35 -11.50 -6.13 13.78
N ILE A 36 -11.24 -4.87 14.11
CA ILE A 36 -9.88 -4.31 14.08
C ILE A 36 -9.01 -4.96 15.16
N LEU A 37 -9.56 -5.19 16.36
CA LEU A 37 -8.86 -5.89 17.43
C LEU A 37 -8.52 -7.32 17.02
N PHE A 38 -9.49 -8.04 16.44
CA PHE A 38 -9.30 -9.39 15.93
C PHE A 38 -8.22 -9.47 14.84
N LEU A 39 -8.22 -8.56 13.87
CA LEU A 39 -7.17 -8.50 12.83
C LEU A 39 -5.80 -8.19 13.42
N ARG A 40 -5.73 -7.37 14.47
CA ARG A 40 -4.48 -7.06 15.17
C ARG A 40 -3.93 -8.27 15.93
N GLU A 41 -4.79 -9.09 16.52
CA GLU A 41 -4.42 -10.35 17.17
C GLU A 41 -3.86 -11.35 16.15
N ILE A 42 -4.58 -11.55 15.03
CA ILE A 42 -4.06 -12.38 13.92
C ILE A 42 -2.71 -11.86 13.43
N GLY A 43 -2.57 -10.55 13.24
CA GLY A 43 -1.31 -9.96 12.80
C GLY A 43 -0.17 -10.16 13.78
N SER A 44 -0.45 -10.20 15.08
CA SER A 44 0.55 -10.48 16.11
C SER A 44 1.04 -11.92 16.02
N VAL A 45 0.13 -12.88 15.86
CA VAL A 45 0.46 -14.30 15.66
C VAL A 45 1.27 -14.50 14.38
N ILE A 46 0.86 -13.88 13.26
CA ILE A 46 1.59 -13.99 11.99
C ILE A 46 3.02 -13.46 12.15
N LYS A 47 3.20 -12.34 12.85
CA LYS A 47 4.52 -11.73 13.04
C LYS A 47 5.43 -12.61 13.90
N GLU A 48 4.93 -13.10 15.03
CA GLU A 48 5.65 -14.02 15.90
C GLU A 48 6.10 -15.27 15.13
N LYS A 49 5.17 -15.92 14.42
CA LYS A 49 5.48 -17.12 13.63
C LYS A 49 6.43 -16.83 12.45
N TYR A 50 6.36 -15.63 11.88
CA TYR A 50 7.28 -15.21 10.82
C TYR A 50 8.70 -15.03 11.35
N ASP A 51 8.85 -14.43 12.53
CA ASP A 51 10.13 -14.25 13.22
C ASP A 51 10.73 -15.62 13.62
N ASP A 52 9.89 -16.61 13.95
CA ASP A 52 10.27 -18.02 14.16
C ASP A 52 10.66 -18.77 12.86
N GLY A 53 10.50 -18.14 11.68
CA GLY A 53 10.81 -18.75 10.39
C GLY A 53 9.80 -19.80 9.92
N ILE A 54 8.60 -19.84 10.50
CA ILE A 54 7.56 -20.80 10.15
C ILE A 54 7.00 -20.50 8.75
N SER A 55 6.58 -21.54 8.03
CA SER A 55 5.98 -21.39 6.70
C SER A 55 4.57 -20.79 6.78
N TYR A 56 4.15 -20.02 5.78
CA TYR A 56 2.77 -19.50 5.72
C TYR A 56 1.70 -20.60 5.75
N LYS A 57 2.04 -21.80 5.28
CA LYS A 57 1.14 -22.96 5.31
C LYS A 57 0.91 -23.48 6.73
N ASP A 58 1.95 -23.48 7.56
CA ASP A 58 1.83 -23.93 8.95
C ASP A 58 1.28 -22.82 9.86
N MET A 59 1.52 -21.54 9.51
CA MET A 59 0.80 -20.42 10.10
C MET A 59 -0.71 -20.54 9.89
N SER A 60 -1.14 -21.03 8.71
CA SER A 60 -2.57 -21.19 8.43
C SER A 60 -3.26 -22.18 9.36
N LYS A 61 -2.58 -23.28 9.68
CA LYS A 61 -3.04 -24.26 10.67
C LYS A 61 -3.04 -23.66 12.08
N SER A 62 -1.99 -22.93 12.45
CA SER A 62 -1.89 -22.27 13.76
C SER A 62 -3.04 -21.27 13.98
N ILE A 63 -3.40 -20.49 12.95
CA ILE A 63 -4.53 -19.55 13.01
C ILE A 63 -5.86 -20.30 13.12
N GLU A 64 -6.02 -21.41 12.39
CA GLU A 64 -7.21 -22.26 12.48
C GLU A 64 -7.37 -22.87 13.89
N GLU A 65 -6.28 -23.29 14.52
CA GLU A 65 -6.28 -23.82 15.89
C GLU A 65 -6.60 -22.73 16.94
N ILE A 66 -6.00 -21.55 16.84
CA ILE A 66 -6.16 -20.48 17.83
C ILE A 66 -7.53 -19.79 17.71
N PHE A 67 -7.96 -19.50 16.48
CA PHE A 67 -9.13 -18.67 16.22
C PHE A 67 -10.33 -19.46 15.67
N SER A 68 -10.21 -20.77 15.46
CA SER A 68 -11.25 -21.62 14.87
C SER A 68 -11.74 -21.12 13.51
N ILE A 69 -10.85 -20.46 12.75
CA ILE A 69 -11.15 -19.88 11.43
C ILE A 69 -10.16 -20.41 10.41
N LYS A 70 -10.69 -21.00 9.35
CA LYS A 70 -9.90 -21.49 8.23
C LYS A 70 -9.46 -20.33 7.35
N VAL A 71 -8.14 -20.13 7.26
CA VAL A 71 -7.53 -19.09 6.42
C VAL A 71 -6.58 -19.76 5.42
N ASN A 72 -6.61 -19.31 4.16
CA ASN A 72 -5.70 -19.83 3.14
C ASN A 72 -4.30 -19.19 3.28
N GLU A 73 -3.26 -19.93 2.87
CA GLU A 73 -1.88 -19.45 2.83
C GLU A 73 -1.74 -18.13 2.06
N GLN A 74 -2.42 -18.02 0.92
CA GLN A 74 -2.40 -16.81 0.10
C GLN A 74 -2.95 -15.58 0.83
N THR A 75 -3.99 -15.77 1.64
CA THR A 75 -4.60 -14.70 2.42
C THR A 75 -3.66 -14.21 3.52
N ILE A 76 -2.99 -15.14 4.21
CA ILE A 76 -1.99 -14.82 5.24
C ILE A 76 -0.81 -14.09 4.62
N ARG A 77 -0.31 -14.57 3.48
CA ARG A 77 0.78 -13.93 2.74
C ARG A 77 0.40 -12.51 2.30
N ALA A 78 -0.80 -12.33 1.75
CA ALA A 78 -1.29 -11.01 1.34
C ALA A 78 -1.40 -10.06 2.54
N PHE A 79 -1.95 -10.55 3.66
CA PHE A 79 -2.07 -9.79 4.90
C PHE A 79 -0.70 -9.40 5.47
N ALA A 80 0.25 -10.33 5.52
CA ALA A 80 1.63 -10.08 5.96
C ALA A 80 2.31 -8.98 5.15
N HIS A 81 2.12 -8.96 3.84
CA HIS A 81 2.71 -7.93 2.98
C HIS A 81 1.99 -6.58 3.07
N ALA A 82 0.65 -6.58 3.13
CA ALA A 82 -0.15 -5.35 3.10
C ALA A 82 -0.20 -4.63 4.47
N GLU A 83 -0.44 -5.39 5.54
CA GLU A 83 -0.71 -4.84 6.88
C GLU A 83 0.51 -4.87 7.78
N LEU A 84 1.37 -5.90 7.68
CA LEU A 84 2.56 -6.05 8.52
C LEU A 84 3.84 -5.52 7.86
N GLY A 85 3.80 -5.13 6.59
CA GLY A 85 4.95 -4.62 5.86
C GLY A 85 6.08 -5.63 5.65
N ILE A 86 5.80 -6.92 5.78
CA ILE A 86 6.81 -7.97 5.55
C ILE A 86 7.22 -7.92 4.08
N PRO A 87 8.52 -7.82 3.73
CA PRO A 87 8.93 -7.67 2.34
C PRO A 87 8.59 -8.92 1.53
N LYS A 88 8.07 -8.70 0.32
CA LYS A 88 7.93 -9.77 -0.66
C LYS A 88 9.33 -10.28 -0.99
N LYS A 89 9.56 -11.59 -0.85
CA LYS A 89 10.78 -12.23 -1.37
C LYS A 89 10.73 -12.13 -2.89
N VAL A 90 11.28 -11.05 -3.44
CA VAL A 90 11.52 -10.94 -4.86
C VAL A 90 12.61 -11.97 -5.17
N LYS A 91 12.29 -12.98 -5.98
CA LYS A 91 13.36 -13.79 -6.58
C LYS A 91 14.23 -12.80 -7.32
N LYS A 92 15.44 -12.54 -6.81
CA LYS A 92 16.49 -11.88 -7.58
C LYS A 92 16.75 -12.79 -8.77
N ASN A 93 16.11 -12.51 -9.90
CA ASN A 93 16.68 -12.90 -11.18
C ASN A 93 18.01 -12.16 -11.23
N SER A 94 19.10 -12.92 -11.28
CA SER A 94 20.47 -12.43 -11.43
C SER A 94 20.56 -11.36 -12.53
N PRO A 95 21.46 -10.38 -12.40
CA PRO A 95 21.43 -9.17 -13.21
C PRO A 95 21.83 -9.47 -14.66
N SER A 96 20.97 -9.09 -15.61
CA SER A 96 21.45 -8.71 -16.94
C SER A 96 22.05 -7.31 -16.82
N SER A 97 23.39 -7.29 -16.77
CA SER A 97 24.33 -6.20 -17.08
C SER A 97 23.80 -4.80 -17.46
N ALA A 98 24.34 -3.79 -16.74
CA ALA A 98 24.61 -2.38 -17.10
C ALA A 98 23.38 -1.48 -17.40
N GLU A 99 23.21 -0.26 -16.88
CA GLU A 99 24.13 0.79 -16.44
C GLU A 99 23.49 1.67 -15.33
N PRO A 100 24.29 2.39 -14.51
CA PRO A 100 23.78 3.42 -13.61
C PRO A 100 23.61 4.74 -14.38
N VAL A 101 22.38 5.13 -14.69
CA VAL A 101 22.13 6.51 -15.15
C VAL A 101 22.20 7.44 -13.93
N LYS A 102 23.35 8.11 -13.81
CA LYS A 102 23.57 9.23 -12.90
C LYS A 102 22.56 10.34 -13.25
N ASN A 103 21.70 10.72 -12.30
CA ASN A 103 20.96 11.97 -12.41
C ASN A 103 21.92 13.12 -12.12
N GLU A 104 22.59 13.60 -13.18
CA GLU A 104 23.36 14.83 -13.15
C GLU A 104 22.44 15.96 -13.59
N VAL A 105 22.13 16.84 -12.64
CA VAL A 105 21.43 18.11 -12.86
C VAL A 105 22.34 18.98 -13.71
N LEU A 106 21.97 19.25 -14.97
CA LEU A 106 22.61 20.28 -15.77
C LEU A 106 21.57 21.18 -16.43
N LYS A 107 21.81 22.47 -16.19
CA LYS A 107 21.05 23.65 -16.57
C LYS A 107 21.06 23.86 -18.09
N GLU A 108 20.03 24.58 -18.52
CA GLU A 108 19.91 25.26 -19.82
C GLU A 108 21.21 25.91 -20.28
N GLU A 109 21.61 25.70 -21.54
CA GLU A 109 21.65 26.77 -22.55
C GLU A 109 21.97 26.24 -23.96
N ALA A 110 21.20 26.77 -24.91
CA ALA A 110 21.54 27.17 -26.28
C ALA A 110 22.25 26.23 -27.29
N ALA A 111 21.48 25.99 -28.37
CA ALA A 111 21.84 26.12 -29.78
C ALA A 111 22.29 24.91 -30.61
N GLU A 112 21.66 24.85 -31.79
CA GLU A 112 22.01 24.19 -33.05
C GLU A 112 21.67 22.69 -33.29
N SER A 113 20.56 22.52 -34.04
CA SER A 113 20.51 21.90 -35.38
C SER A 113 20.71 20.38 -35.57
N ILE A 114 19.64 19.73 -36.12
CA ILE A 114 19.57 18.49 -36.96
C ILE A 114 19.30 17.15 -36.21
N PRO A 115 18.50 16.17 -36.73
CA PRO A 115 17.23 16.20 -37.47
C PRO A 115 16.09 15.48 -36.70
N VAL A 116 14.83 15.66 -37.14
CA VAL A 116 13.65 14.97 -36.60
C VAL A 116 13.72 13.46 -36.92
N ALA A 117 14.19 12.66 -35.97
CA ALA A 117 13.98 11.21 -36.00
C ALA A 117 12.55 10.93 -35.52
N GLU A 118 11.71 10.54 -36.47
CA GLU A 118 10.34 10.10 -36.28
C GLU A 118 10.26 9.03 -35.18
N ALA A 119 9.59 9.35 -34.07
CA ALA A 119 9.34 8.39 -33.00
C ALA A 119 8.60 7.18 -33.60
N PRO A 120 9.02 5.93 -33.31
CA PRO A 120 8.29 4.77 -33.80
C PRO A 120 6.88 4.81 -33.22
N LYS A 121 5.89 5.02 -34.10
CA LYS A 121 4.47 4.87 -33.75
C LYS A 121 4.33 3.48 -33.15
N LYS A 122 4.07 3.41 -31.84
CA LYS A 122 3.72 2.18 -31.16
C LYS A 122 2.46 1.65 -31.84
N MET A 123 2.61 0.67 -32.72
CA MET A 123 1.48 -0.05 -33.30
C MET A 123 0.60 -0.55 -32.16
N SER A 124 -0.71 -0.32 -32.30
CA SER A 124 -1.68 -0.87 -31.37
C SER A 124 -1.54 -2.39 -31.36
N VAL A 125 -1.72 -3.01 -30.19
CA VAL A 125 -1.71 -4.48 -30.00
C VAL A 125 -2.65 -5.20 -30.99
N LYS A 126 -3.67 -4.49 -31.50
CA LYS A 126 -4.61 -4.98 -32.51
C LYS A 126 -3.99 -5.12 -33.91
N GLU A 127 -3.03 -4.28 -34.29
CA GLU A 127 -2.31 -4.36 -35.56
C GLU A 127 -1.20 -5.43 -35.52
N GLN A 128 -0.47 -5.55 -34.42
CA GLN A 128 0.53 -6.62 -34.25
C GLN A 128 -0.07 -8.02 -34.39
N ARG A 129 -1.30 -8.22 -33.88
CA ARG A 129 -2.01 -9.50 -34.03
C ARG A 129 -2.43 -9.80 -35.47
N ARG A 130 -2.73 -8.78 -36.28
CA ARG A 130 -3.06 -8.98 -37.70
C ARG A 130 -1.81 -9.33 -38.52
N ALA A 131 -0.70 -8.62 -38.30
CA ALA A 131 0.56 -8.90 -39.00
C ALA A 131 1.11 -10.31 -38.72
N ASN A 132 0.98 -10.81 -37.48
CA ASN A 132 1.41 -12.17 -37.14
C ASN A 132 0.49 -13.25 -37.73
N ALA A 133 -0.81 -12.97 -37.90
CA ALA A 133 -1.75 -13.91 -38.50
C ALA A 133 -1.54 -14.05 -40.02
N GLU A 134 -1.00 -13.03 -40.68
CA GLU A 134 -0.72 -13.05 -42.11
C GLU A 134 0.58 -13.83 -42.42
N LYS A 135 1.64 -13.65 -41.63
CA LYS A 135 2.88 -14.43 -41.75
C LYS A 135 2.67 -15.94 -41.54
N ALA A 136 1.76 -16.32 -40.63
CA ALA A 136 1.44 -17.73 -40.39
C ALA A 136 0.72 -18.42 -41.56
N LYS A 137 0.18 -17.67 -42.53
CA LYS A 137 -0.44 -18.24 -43.74
C LYS A 137 0.55 -18.40 -44.91
N GLU A 138 1.68 -17.71 -44.89
CA GLU A 138 2.66 -17.74 -45.96
C GLU A 138 3.70 -18.87 -45.77
N GLU A 139 3.99 -19.27 -44.53
CA GLU A 139 4.89 -20.40 -44.23
C GLU A 139 4.26 -21.79 -44.41
N ASN A 140 3.00 -21.88 -44.84
CA ASN A 140 2.29 -23.15 -44.98
C ASN A 140 1.80 -23.40 -46.42
N LYS A 141 2.51 -22.86 -47.42
CA LYS A 141 2.24 -23.07 -48.85
C LYS A 141 3.46 -23.63 -49.57
#